data_AF-A0A2H0S3E8-F1
#
_entry.id   AF-A0A2H0S3E8-F1
#
_cell.length_a   1.000
_cell.length_b   1.000
_cell.length_c   1.000
_cell.angle_alpha   90.00
_cell.angle_beta   90.00
_cell.angle_gamma   90.00
#
_symmetry.space_group_name_H-M   'P 1'
#
loop_
_entity.id
_entity.type
_entity.pdbx_description
1 polymer ?
#
loop_
_entity_poly.entity_id
_entity_poly.type
_entity_poly.pdbx_seq_one_letter_code
_entity_poly.pdbx_strand_id
1 'polypeptide(L)'
;MADPLIPPEKQMKEELNALMQKGMERREEEREKTLQRREVRQEKKEVQQAQAKECIEQEEMEQKKAEEKKEEFKRREQERKKEVEEMKKQKEAEAKRLQEEAEQKKQKQREQVEYMKELSHQNQRRMEVTRLKEEAEKKAEEMKEKAKKKAFQAKQQAESEAKTAEKNAEKVSRKKRGDAENNMKKSLMDAQEERKREITKVDAWEQQQKLLYIRDLQRGKLQLEGIPESSRKSREQQLERDQENKLLKLREQVQKKKSIVEVEFRKKEAQIQTTTKRELGASLENERATKKEAQKKKESTIATSVVEMHQAHQEADTLKRKLSNEAVIKGANVGKEKDTKKL
;
A
#
# COMPACT_ATOMS: atom_id res chain seq x y z
N MET A 1 -21.98 -205.66 36.15
CA MET A 1 -22.25 -206.01 34.73
C MET A 1 -22.09 -204.74 33.90
N ALA A 2 -21.68 -204.85 32.63
CA ALA A 2 -21.62 -203.80 31.59
C ALA A 2 -20.68 -202.57 31.79
N ASP A 3 -19.63 -202.47 30.97
CA ASP A 3 -19.40 -201.49 29.86
C ASP A 3 -19.93 -200.03 29.92
N PRO A 4 -19.35 -199.06 29.15
CA PRO A 4 -17.98 -198.97 28.55
C PRO A 4 -17.35 -197.52 28.51
N LEU A 5 -16.22 -197.34 27.77
CA LEU A 5 -15.68 -196.13 27.06
C LEU A 5 -14.27 -195.56 27.45
N ILE A 6 -13.71 -194.72 26.55
CA ILE A 6 -12.28 -194.58 26.06
C ILE A 6 -12.16 -193.19 25.33
N PRO A 7 -11.00 -192.47 25.05
CA PRO A 7 -9.60 -192.90 24.79
C PRO A 7 -8.36 -192.24 25.55
N PRO A 8 -7.53 -191.25 25.07
CA PRO A 8 -6.05 -191.44 25.04
C PRO A 8 -5.10 -190.37 25.65
N GLU A 9 -3.85 -190.76 25.95
CA GLU A 9 -2.84 -189.99 26.73
C GLU A 9 -1.71 -189.27 25.91
N LYS A 10 -1.98 -188.58 24.79
CA LYS A 10 -0.88 -187.96 23.99
C LYS A 10 -0.91 -186.45 23.70
N GLN A 11 -2.00 -185.72 24.00
CA GLN A 11 -2.11 -184.31 23.60
C GLN A 11 -1.61 -183.29 24.64
N MET A 12 -1.67 -183.59 25.95
CA MET A 12 -1.38 -182.61 27.01
C MET A 12 0.06 -182.07 27.07
N LYS A 13 1.02 -182.63 26.32
CA LYS A 13 2.42 -182.16 26.32
C LYS A 13 2.74 -181.08 25.29
N GLU A 14 1.96 -180.93 24.23
CA GLU A 14 2.19 -179.91 23.20
C GLU A 14 1.51 -178.58 23.57
N GLU A 15 0.30 -178.63 24.15
CA GLU A 15 -0.44 -177.45 24.59
C GLU A 15 0.30 -176.64 25.66
N LEU A 16 1.05 -177.30 26.55
CA LEU A 16 1.81 -176.64 27.62
C LEU A 16 2.97 -175.79 27.07
N ASN A 17 3.64 -176.24 26.00
CA ASN A 17 4.69 -175.46 25.33
C ASN A 17 4.11 -174.27 24.57
N ALA A 18 2.96 -174.44 23.90
CA ALA A 18 2.29 -173.37 23.18
C ALA A 18 1.83 -172.22 24.11
N LEU A 19 1.51 -172.52 25.37
CA LEU A 19 1.17 -171.51 26.37
C LEU A 19 2.38 -170.69 26.83
N MET A 20 3.58 -171.29 26.93
CA MET A 20 4.79 -170.58 27.36
C MET A 20 5.28 -169.54 26.33
N GLN A 21 5.28 -169.84 25.03
CA GLN A 21 5.75 -168.88 24.01
C GLN A 21 4.89 -167.60 23.98
N LYS A 22 3.56 -167.75 24.00
CA LYS A 22 2.61 -166.60 24.10
C LYS A 22 2.77 -165.78 25.40
N GLY A 23 3.42 -166.33 26.43
CA GLY A 23 3.78 -165.64 27.67
C GLY A 23 5.11 -164.85 27.63
N MET A 24 5.88 -164.98 26.55
CA MET A 24 7.11 -164.21 26.30
C MET A 24 6.85 -163.06 25.32
N GLU A 25 6.20 -163.32 24.18
CA GLU A 25 5.90 -162.32 23.14
C GLU A 25 5.19 -161.08 23.71
N ARG A 26 4.18 -161.28 24.56
CA ARG A 26 3.45 -160.19 25.24
C ARG A 26 4.31 -159.29 26.13
N ARG A 27 5.46 -159.77 26.63
CA ARG A 27 6.36 -158.99 27.50
C ARG A 27 7.37 -158.15 26.74
N GLU A 28 7.58 -158.39 25.45
CA GLU A 28 8.38 -157.51 24.60
C GLU A 28 7.54 -156.34 24.06
N GLU A 29 6.30 -156.60 23.61
CA GLU A 29 5.36 -155.56 23.14
C GLU A 29 5.09 -154.43 24.17
N GLU A 30 4.97 -154.75 25.46
CA GLU A 30 4.78 -153.72 26.51
C GLU A 30 6.04 -152.88 26.74
N ARG A 31 7.22 -153.45 26.52
CA ARG A 31 8.51 -152.77 26.73
C ARG A 31 8.74 -151.70 25.66
N GLU A 32 8.50 -152.01 24.39
CA GLU A 32 8.60 -151.03 23.28
C GLU A 32 7.62 -149.87 23.45
N LYS A 33 6.34 -150.15 23.71
CA LYS A 33 5.29 -149.13 23.88
C LYS A 33 5.55 -148.20 25.07
N THR A 34 6.35 -148.64 26.05
CA THR A 34 6.77 -147.83 27.20
C THR A 34 7.94 -146.90 26.89
N LEU A 35 8.86 -147.29 26.01
CA LEU A 35 9.98 -146.45 25.57
C LEU A 35 9.51 -145.29 24.68
N GLN A 36 8.73 -145.58 23.63
CA GLN A 36 8.21 -144.58 22.68
C GLN A 36 7.40 -143.46 23.38
N ARG A 37 6.68 -143.79 24.47
CA ARG A 37 5.91 -142.81 25.26
C ARG A 37 6.78 -141.85 26.10
N ARG A 38 8.08 -142.12 26.24
CA ARG A 38 9.00 -141.29 27.03
C ARG A 38 9.64 -140.19 26.18
N GLU A 39 10.08 -140.52 24.98
CA GLU A 39 10.74 -139.60 24.03
C GLU A 39 9.79 -138.47 23.59
N VAL A 40 8.57 -138.81 23.16
CA VAL A 40 7.50 -137.85 22.78
C VAL A 40 7.12 -136.89 23.92
N ARG A 41 7.47 -137.20 25.18
CA ARG A 41 7.27 -136.34 26.35
C ARG A 41 8.46 -135.42 26.67
N GLN A 42 9.65 -135.66 26.12
CA GLN A 42 10.79 -134.74 26.21
C GLN A 42 10.73 -133.66 25.13
N GLU A 43 10.56 -134.03 23.87
CA GLU A 43 10.47 -133.06 22.75
C GLU A 43 9.40 -131.98 23.00
N LYS A 44 8.22 -132.39 23.47
CA LYS A 44 7.11 -131.46 23.78
C LYS A 44 7.40 -130.48 24.93
N LYS A 45 8.38 -130.74 25.79
CA LYS A 45 8.81 -129.77 26.82
C LYS A 45 9.81 -128.75 26.28
N GLU A 46 10.72 -129.17 25.41
CA GLU A 46 11.76 -128.29 24.86
C GLU A 46 11.15 -127.26 23.89
N VAL A 47 10.21 -127.69 23.03
CA VAL A 47 9.47 -126.77 22.14
C VAL A 47 8.68 -125.71 22.92
N GLN A 48 8.05 -126.07 24.04
CA GLN A 48 7.31 -125.11 24.88
C GLN A 48 8.24 -124.11 25.60
N GLN A 49 9.47 -124.51 25.95
CA GLN A 49 10.43 -123.58 26.57
C GLN A 49 11.11 -122.66 25.56
N ALA A 50 11.18 -123.03 24.27
CA ALA A 50 11.66 -122.15 23.21
C ALA A 50 10.65 -121.00 22.95
N GLN A 51 9.40 -121.35 22.64
CA GLN A 51 8.36 -120.35 22.30
C GLN A 51 8.08 -119.36 23.45
N ALA A 52 8.19 -119.80 24.70
CA ALA A 52 7.97 -118.94 25.86
C ALA A 52 9.02 -117.81 26.03
N LYS A 53 10.23 -117.96 25.46
CA LYS A 53 11.26 -116.91 25.51
C LYS A 53 11.10 -115.88 24.40
N GLU A 54 10.79 -116.35 23.19
CA GLU A 54 10.70 -115.51 21.99
C GLU A 54 9.61 -114.43 22.09
N CYS A 55 8.47 -114.73 22.73
CA CYS A 55 7.43 -113.74 22.98
C CYS A 55 7.87 -112.61 23.95
N ILE A 56 8.62 -112.94 25.01
CA ILE A 56 9.02 -111.96 26.04
C ILE A 56 10.00 -110.93 25.47
N GLU A 57 10.96 -111.37 24.66
CA GLU A 57 11.92 -110.46 24.02
C GLU A 57 11.25 -109.54 22.98
N GLN A 58 10.15 -109.98 22.35
CA GLN A 58 9.37 -109.13 21.45
C GLN A 58 8.55 -108.07 22.21
N GLU A 59 7.87 -108.43 23.31
CA GLU A 59 7.09 -107.47 24.10
C GLU A 59 7.97 -106.35 24.72
N GLU A 60 9.15 -106.67 25.25
CA GLU A 60 10.09 -105.64 25.74
C GLU A 60 10.55 -104.68 24.63
N MET A 61 10.78 -105.20 23.42
CA MET A 61 11.23 -104.41 22.28
C MET A 61 10.15 -103.50 21.70
N GLU A 62 8.87 -103.88 21.80
CA GLU A 62 7.76 -102.99 21.46
C GLU A 62 7.52 -101.92 22.52
N GLN A 63 7.60 -102.26 23.81
CA GLN A 63 7.42 -101.30 24.90
C GLN A 63 8.46 -100.17 24.84
N LYS A 64 9.75 -100.50 24.70
CA LYS A 64 10.84 -99.50 24.58
C LYS A 64 10.62 -98.54 23.39
N LYS A 65 10.27 -99.07 22.21
CA LYS A 65 9.92 -98.27 21.02
C LYS A 65 8.65 -97.42 21.20
N ALA A 66 7.71 -97.86 22.04
CA ALA A 66 6.50 -97.09 22.37
C ALA A 66 6.77 -95.97 23.37
N GLU A 67 7.79 -96.09 24.24
CA GLU A 67 8.22 -95.02 25.14
C GLU A 67 9.08 -93.96 24.41
N GLU A 68 10.05 -94.37 23.59
CA GLU A 68 10.85 -93.44 22.77
C GLU A 68 9.97 -92.55 21.88
N LYS A 69 8.95 -93.12 21.24
CA LYS A 69 7.98 -92.35 20.43
C LYS A 69 7.14 -91.36 21.26
N LYS A 70 6.85 -91.68 22.53
CA LYS A 70 6.15 -90.76 23.45
C LYS A 70 7.07 -89.63 23.93
N GLU A 71 8.33 -89.93 24.22
CA GLU A 71 9.39 -88.94 24.51
C GLU A 71 9.56 -87.97 23.33
N GLU A 72 9.77 -88.49 22.13
CA GLU A 72 10.00 -87.67 20.93
C GLU A 72 8.77 -86.81 20.58
N PHE A 73 7.56 -87.38 20.64
CA PHE A 73 6.33 -86.62 20.42
C PHE A 73 6.18 -85.49 21.44
N LYS A 74 6.44 -85.73 22.73
CA LYS A 74 6.42 -84.68 23.76
C LYS A 74 7.45 -83.56 23.48
N ARG A 75 8.67 -83.89 23.05
CA ARG A 75 9.69 -82.90 22.71
C ARG A 75 9.27 -82.04 21.51
N ARG A 76 8.88 -82.67 20.40
CA ARG A 76 8.38 -81.98 19.20
C ARG A 76 7.13 -81.13 19.51
N GLU A 77 6.25 -81.58 20.40
CA GLU A 77 5.07 -80.81 20.81
C GLU A 77 5.44 -79.59 21.69
N GLN A 78 6.44 -79.72 22.58
CA GLN A 78 6.98 -78.60 23.36
C GLN A 78 7.72 -77.59 22.48
N GLU A 79 8.51 -78.04 21.51
CA GLU A 79 9.19 -77.18 20.53
C GLU A 79 8.18 -76.40 19.69
N ARG A 80 7.17 -77.07 19.14
CA ARG A 80 6.08 -76.40 18.39
C ARG A 80 5.26 -75.45 19.28
N LYS A 81 5.12 -75.72 20.59
CA LYS A 81 4.49 -74.79 21.54
C LYS A 81 5.33 -73.53 21.74
N LYS A 82 6.65 -73.67 21.92
CA LYS A 82 7.59 -72.53 22.02
C LYS A 82 7.61 -71.69 20.74
N GLU A 83 7.73 -72.33 19.58
CA GLU A 83 7.71 -71.68 18.27
C GLU A 83 6.41 -70.88 18.04
N VAL A 84 5.26 -71.47 18.37
CA VAL A 84 3.96 -70.77 18.31
C VAL A 84 3.87 -69.61 19.32
N GLU A 85 4.50 -69.71 20.49
CA GLU A 85 4.53 -68.63 21.48
C GLU A 85 5.46 -67.48 21.06
N GLU A 86 6.62 -67.77 20.48
CA GLU A 86 7.53 -66.77 19.91
C GLU A 86 6.91 -66.09 18.69
N MET A 87 6.28 -66.86 17.78
CA MET A 87 5.53 -66.30 16.65
C MET A 87 4.33 -65.44 17.08
N LYS A 88 3.70 -65.73 18.23
CA LYS A 88 2.71 -64.82 18.84
C LYS A 88 3.36 -63.55 19.37
N LYS A 89 4.43 -63.64 20.16
CA LYS A 89 5.16 -62.48 20.70
C LYS A 89 5.68 -61.56 19.59
N GLN A 90 6.21 -62.13 18.50
CA GLN A 90 6.64 -61.37 17.32
C GLN A 90 5.46 -60.66 16.64
N LYS A 91 4.33 -61.34 16.41
CA LYS A 91 3.13 -60.73 15.82
C LYS A 91 2.49 -59.67 16.72
N GLU A 92 2.50 -59.84 18.04
CA GLU A 92 2.03 -58.84 19.00
C GLU A 92 2.96 -57.61 19.04
N ALA A 93 4.28 -57.81 18.95
CA ALA A 93 5.24 -56.71 18.86
C ALA A 93 5.14 -55.96 17.51
N GLU A 94 4.97 -56.68 16.40
CA GLU A 94 4.76 -56.10 15.07
C GLU A 94 3.44 -55.34 15.00
N ALA A 95 2.34 -55.90 15.54
CA ALA A 95 1.05 -55.23 15.61
C ALA A 95 1.10 -53.94 16.44
N LYS A 96 1.79 -53.95 17.59
CA LYS A 96 2.04 -52.75 18.40
C LYS A 96 2.85 -51.71 17.61
N ARG A 97 3.96 -52.10 16.97
CA ARG A 97 4.77 -51.19 16.15
C ARG A 97 3.98 -50.59 14.98
N LEU A 98 3.13 -51.38 14.33
CA LEU A 98 2.25 -50.90 13.25
C LEU A 98 1.15 -49.95 13.76
N GLN A 99 0.60 -50.19 14.96
CA GLN A 99 -0.33 -49.27 15.59
C GLN A 99 0.36 -47.95 15.97
N GLU A 100 1.53 -48.01 16.62
CA GLU A 100 2.35 -46.84 16.95
C GLU A 100 2.74 -46.04 15.70
N GLU A 101 3.15 -46.72 14.62
CA GLU A 101 3.46 -46.07 13.34
C GLU A 101 2.21 -45.41 12.71
N ALA A 102 1.04 -46.05 12.80
CA ALA A 102 -0.22 -45.48 12.32
C ALA A 102 -0.69 -44.29 13.17
N GLU A 103 -0.46 -44.31 14.49
CA GLU A 103 -0.77 -43.19 15.39
C GLU A 103 0.19 -42.02 15.18
N GLN A 104 1.50 -42.27 15.05
CA GLN A 104 2.48 -41.25 14.66
C GLN A 104 2.18 -40.63 13.29
N LYS A 105 1.76 -41.43 12.30
CA LYS A 105 1.33 -40.91 10.98
C LYS A 105 0.09 -40.02 11.11
N LYS A 106 -0.89 -40.40 11.94
CA LYS A 106 -2.08 -39.57 12.22
C LYS A 106 -1.72 -38.28 12.97
N GLN A 107 -0.78 -38.31 13.91
CA GLN A 107 -0.28 -37.11 14.61
C GLN A 107 0.41 -36.16 13.62
N LYS A 108 1.40 -36.63 12.86
CA LYS A 108 2.11 -35.85 11.83
C LYS A 108 1.17 -35.25 10.78
N GLN A 109 0.10 -35.97 10.39
CA GLN A 109 -0.94 -35.43 9.50
C GLN A 109 -1.78 -34.33 10.14
N ARG A 110 -2.09 -34.41 11.45
CA ARG A 110 -2.78 -33.32 12.18
C ARG A 110 -1.89 -32.09 12.30
N GLU A 111 -0.65 -32.27 12.72
CA GLU A 111 0.38 -31.23 12.80
C GLU A 111 0.57 -30.52 11.46
N GLN A 112 0.69 -31.27 10.36
CA GLN A 112 0.80 -30.72 9.01
C GLN A 112 -0.45 -29.91 8.60
N VAL A 113 -1.65 -30.39 8.93
CA VAL A 113 -2.92 -29.69 8.64
C VAL A 113 -3.08 -28.42 9.50
N GLU A 114 -2.60 -28.42 10.74
CA GLU A 114 -2.61 -27.25 11.63
C GLU A 114 -1.58 -26.21 11.19
N TYR A 115 -0.35 -26.63 10.88
CA TYR A 115 0.67 -25.77 10.28
C TYR A 115 0.20 -25.11 8.98
N MET A 116 -0.45 -25.86 8.08
CA MET A 116 -0.98 -25.30 6.83
C MET A 116 -2.16 -24.32 7.06
N LYS A 117 -2.96 -24.50 8.11
CA LYS A 117 -3.98 -23.51 8.51
C LYS A 117 -3.33 -22.24 9.07
N GLU A 118 -2.34 -22.37 9.95
CA GLU A 118 -1.62 -21.22 10.51
C GLU A 118 -0.89 -20.44 9.43
N LEU A 119 -0.18 -21.11 8.51
CA LEU A 119 0.47 -20.49 7.36
C LEU A 119 -0.52 -19.76 6.45
N SER A 120 -1.69 -20.37 6.20
CA SER A 120 -2.78 -19.73 5.44
C SER A 120 -3.28 -18.45 6.13
N HIS A 121 -3.50 -18.49 7.44
CA HIS A 121 -3.87 -17.30 8.22
C HIS A 121 -2.75 -16.26 8.29
N GLN A 122 -1.48 -16.66 8.42
CA GLN A 122 -0.34 -15.73 8.40
C GLN A 122 -0.25 -15.00 7.05
N ASN A 123 -0.47 -15.70 5.94
CA ASN A 123 -0.51 -15.11 4.61
C ASN A 123 -1.72 -14.18 4.42
N GLN A 124 -2.91 -14.56 4.89
CA GLN A 124 -4.10 -13.68 4.89
C GLN A 124 -3.84 -12.38 5.68
N ARG A 125 -3.26 -12.48 6.89
CA ARG A 125 -2.85 -11.32 7.71
C ARG A 125 -1.87 -10.42 6.94
N ARG A 126 -0.83 -11.00 6.32
CA ARG A 126 0.18 -10.25 5.55
C ARG A 126 -0.44 -9.51 4.36
N MET A 127 -1.29 -10.17 3.57
CA MET A 127 -1.93 -9.52 2.41
C MET A 127 -2.84 -8.36 2.83
N GLU A 128 -3.64 -8.52 3.89
CA GLU A 128 -4.53 -7.45 4.35
C GLU A 128 -3.75 -6.24 4.92
N VAL A 129 -2.65 -6.48 5.65
CA VAL A 129 -1.74 -5.40 6.08
C VAL A 129 -1.15 -4.63 4.89
N THR A 130 -0.70 -5.33 3.85
CA THR A 130 -0.17 -4.69 2.63
C THR A 130 -1.25 -3.89 1.91
N ARG A 131 -2.42 -4.48 1.69
CA ARG A 131 -3.58 -3.86 1.02
C ARG A 131 -4.00 -2.55 1.71
N LEU A 132 -4.12 -2.56 3.04
CA LEU A 132 -4.46 -1.39 3.83
C LEU A 132 -3.35 -0.32 3.86
N LYS A 133 -2.07 -0.72 3.78
CA LYS A 133 -0.94 0.22 3.64
C LYS A 133 -0.89 0.89 2.27
N GLU A 134 -1.17 0.16 1.20
CA GLU A 134 -1.32 0.74 -0.13
C GLU A 134 -2.49 1.75 -0.20
N GLU A 135 -3.63 1.44 0.44
CA GLU A 135 -4.73 2.40 0.56
C GLU A 135 -4.30 3.67 1.33
N ALA A 136 -3.57 3.52 2.44
CA ALA A 136 -3.05 4.64 3.22
C ALA A 136 -2.09 5.52 2.40
N GLU A 137 -1.25 4.91 1.57
CA GLU A 137 -0.34 5.60 0.65
C GLU A 137 -1.08 6.33 -0.48
N LYS A 138 -2.04 5.66 -1.15
CA LYS A 138 -2.88 6.26 -2.19
C LYS A 138 -3.65 7.46 -1.66
N LYS A 139 -4.30 7.33 -0.48
CA LYS A 139 -5.02 8.43 0.19
C LYS A 139 -4.11 9.61 0.55
N ALA A 140 -2.88 9.35 0.99
CA ALA A 140 -1.91 10.39 1.31
C ALA A 140 -1.41 11.13 0.06
N GLU A 141 -1.05 10.43 -1.01
CA GLU A 141 -0.58 11.09 -2.24
C GLU A 141 -1.72 11.83 -2.96
N GLU A 142 -2.97 11.33 -2.89
CA GLU A 142 -4.16 12.08 -3.31
C GLU A 142 -4.30 13.43 -2.59
N MET A 143 -4.06 13.48 -1.28
CA MET A 143 -4.10 14.73 -0.51
C MET A 143 -3.00 15.70 -0.96
N LYS A 144 -1.77 15.19 -1.14
CA LYS A 144 -0.64 15.97 -1.66
C LYS A 144 -0.92 16.52 -3.05
N GLU A 145 -1.44 15.69 -3.97
CA GLU A 145 -1.82 16.10 -5.32
C GLU A 145 -2.92 17.16 -5.33
N LYS A 146 -3.95 17.02 -4.49
CA LYS A 146 -5.01 18.03 -4.33
C LYS A 146 -4.44 19.36 -3.81
N ALA A 147 -3.51 19.30 -2.85
CA ALA A 147 -2.82 20.49 -2.32
C ALA A 147 -1.92 21.18 -3.35
N LYS A 148 -1.08 20.44 -4.08
CA LYS A 148 -0.25 20.95 -5.19
C LYS A 148 -1.12 21.65 -6.25
N LYS A 149 -2.24 21.03 -6.63
CA LYS A 149 -3.19 21.58 -7.61
C LYS A 149 -3.87 22.87 -7.11
N LYS A 150 -4.32 22.92 -5.85
CA LYS A 150 -4.87 24.14 -5.23
C LYS A 150 -3.85 25.29 -5.24
N ALA A 151 -2.62 25.02 -4.82
CA ALA A 151 -1.55 26.03 -4.78
C ALA A 151 -1.15 26.54 -6.17
N PHE A 152 -1.11 25.66 -7.17
CA PHE A 152 -0.87 26.01 -8.58
C PHE A 152 -1.99 26.89 -9.15
N GLN A 153 -3.26 26.55 -8.89
CA GLN A 153 -4.42 27.37 -9.28
C GLN A 153 -4.37 28.76 -8.61
N ALA A 154 -4.12 28.81 -7.30
CA ALA A 154 -3.99 30.07 -6.55
C ALA A 154 -2.86 30.95 -7.11
N LYS A 155 -1.72 30.35 -7.51
CA LYS A 155 -0.64 31.08 -8.20
C LYS A 155 -1.09 31.64 -9.55
N GLN A 156 -1.72 30.84 -10.41
CA GLN A 156 -2.19 31.31 -11.72
C GLN A 156 -3.22 32.44 -11.59
N GLN A 157 -4.14 32.32 -10.63
CA GLN A 157 -5.13 33.36 -10.34
C GLN A 157 -4.44 34.66 -9.88
N ALA A 158 -3.56 34.59 -8.87
CA ALA A 158 -2.81 35.74 -8.38
C ALA A 158 -1.94 36.41 -9.46
N GLU A 159 -1.38 35.62 -10.41
CA GLU A 159 -0.64 36.13 -11.56
C GLU A 159 -1.54 36.84 -12.59
N SER A 160 -2.75 36.31 -12.83
CA SER A 160 -3.74 36.93 -13.72
C SER A 160 -4.32 38.21 -13.12
N GLU A 161 -4.65 38.20 -11.83
CA GLU A 161 -5.20 39.35 -11.09
C GLU A 161 -4.19 40.50 -11.02
N ALA A 162 -2.94 40.24 -10.65
CA ALA A 162 -1.90 41.27 -10.61
C ALA A 162 -1.64 41.87 -12.00
N LYS A 163 -1.49 41.04 -13.04
CA LYS A 163 -1.32 41.49 -14.44
C LYS A 163 -2.51 42.31 -14.95
N THR A 164 -3.71 42.03 -14.44
CA THR A 164 -4.92 42.81 -14.76
C THR A 164 -4.96 44.14 -14.01
N ALA A 165 -4.59 44.15 -12.72
CA ALA A 165 -4.47 45.36 -11.93
C ALA A 165 -3.38 46.32 -12.46
N GLU A 166 -2.22 45.79 -12.85
CA GLU A 166 -1.11 46.54 -13.46
C GLU A 166 -1.55 47.24 -14.77
N LYS A 167 -2.21 46.50 -15.66
CA LYS A 167 -2.77 47.03 -16.92
C LYS A 167 -3.84 48.10 -16.68
N ASN A 168 -4.71 47.89 -15.68
CA ASN A 168 -5.75 48.85 -15.34
C ASN A 168 -5.16 50.15 -14.74
N ALA A 169 -4.17 50.03 -13.85
CA ALA A 169 -3.44 51.16 -13.30
C ALA A 169 -2.76 51.99 -14.41
N GLU A 170 -2.10 51.33 -15.37
CA GLU A 170 -1.48 51.98 -16.52
C GLU A 170 -2.51 52.66 -17.44
N LYS A 171 -3.62 51.98 -17.76
CA LYS A 171 -4.70 52.55 -18.59
C LYS A 171 -5.31 53.79 -17.94
N VAL A 172 -5.56 53.76 -16.63
CA VAL A 172 -6.08 54.90 -15.86
C VAL A 172 -5.06 56.04 -15.79
N SER A 173 -3.78 55.74 -15.52
CA SER A 173 -2.68 56.72 -15.50
C SER A 173 -2.50 57.39 -16.86
N ARG A 174 -2.46 56.61 -17.94
CA ARG A 174 -2.34 57.12 -19.32
C ARG A 174 -3.52 58.02 -19.68
N LYS A 175 -4.75 57.64 -19.31
CA LYS A 175 -5.92 58.52 -19.50
C LYS A 175 -5.77 59.82 -18.70
N LYS A 176 -5.54 59.74 -17.38
CA LYS A 176 -5.38 60.92 -16.51
C LYS A 176 -4.30 61.88 -17.01
N ARG A 177 -3.18 61.36 -17.53
CA ARG A 177 -2.11 62.17 -18.12
C ARG A 177 -2.55 62.87 -19.41
N GLY A 178 -3.21 62.16 -20.33
CA GLY A 178 -3.78 62.77 -21.53
C GLY A 178 -4.86 63.81 -21.25
N ASP A 179 -5.73 63.55 -20.27
CA ASP A 179 -6.76 64.50 -19.83
C ASP A 179 -6.11 65.77 -19.23
N ALA A 180 -5.07 65.62 -18.39
CA ALA A 180 -4.33 66.75 -17.82
C ALA A 180 -3.55 67.57 -18.88
N GLU A 181 -2.92 66.92 -19.86
CA GLU A 181 -2.25 67.59 -20.99
C GLU A 181 -3.24 68.34 -21.90
N ASN A 182 -4.45 67.80 -22.09
CA ASN A 182 -5.51 68.46 -22.86
C ASN A 182 -6.09 69.67 -22.10
N ASN A 183 -6.32 69.52 -20.80
CA ASN A 183 -6.73 70.63 -19.92
C ASN A 183 -5.68 71.75 -19.92
N MET A 184 -4.39 71.41 -19.79
CA MET A 184 -3.28 72.35 -19.88
C MET A 184 -3.29 73.16 -21.18
N LYS A 185 -3.40 72.49 -22.33
CA LYS A 185 -3.47 73.15 -23.65
C LYS A 185 -4.66 74.10 -23.74
N LYS A 186 -5.83 73.68 -23.24
CA LYS A 186 -7.03 74.52 -23.21
C LYS A 186 -6.83 75.75 -22.32
N SER A 187 -6.41 75.58 -21.06
CA SER A 187 -6.22 76.69 -20.13
C SER A 187 -5.13 77.67 -20.58
N LEU A 188 -4.09 77.22 -21.29
CA LEU A 188 -3.11 78.11 -21.91
C LEU A 188 -3.71 78.89 -23.10
N MET A 189 -4.56 78.29 -23.92
CA MET A 189 -5.31 78.99 -24.97
C MET A 189 -6.27 80.03 -24.37
N ASP A 190 -7.06 79.66 -23.36
CA ASP A 190 -7.98 80.55 -22.65
C ASP A 190 -7.23 81.76 -22.05
N ALA A 191 -6.09 81.53 -21.38
CA ALA A 191 -5.24 82.59 -20.85
C ALA A 191 -4.56 83.46 -21.95
N GLN A 192 -4.24 82.88 -23.11
CA GLN A 192 -3.68 83.62 -24.24
C GLN A 192 -4.75 84.51 -24.91
N GLU A 193 -6.01 84.06 -24.95
CA GLU A 193 -7.14 84.90 -25.35
C GLU A 193 -7.41 86.03 -24.36
N GLU A 194 -7.38 85.75 -23.06
CA GLU A 194 -7.51 86.77 -22.02
C GLU A 194 -6.43 87.86 -22.17
N ARG A 195 -5.15 87.45 -22.34
CA ARG A 195 -4.04 88.38 -22.66
C ARG A 195 -4.31 89.22 -23.91
N LYS A 196 -4.81 88.62 -25.00
CA LYS A 196 -5.17 89.37 -26.22
C LYS A 196 -6.24 90.41 -25.93
N ARG A 197 -7.33 90.03 -25.23
CA ARG A 197 -8.45 90.92 -24.88
C ARG A 197 -8.01 92.09 -24.00
N GLU A 198 -7.14 91.88 -23.02
CA GLU A 198 -6.59 92.97 -22.19
C GLU A 198 -5.62 93.88 -22.98
N ILE A 199 -4.79 93.33 -23.87
CA ILE A 199 -3.95 94.16 -24.76
C ILE A 199 -4.82 95.04 -25.66
N THR A 200 -5.89 94.50 -26.27
CA THR A 200 -6.82 95.27 -27.10
C THR A 200 -7.54 96.38 -26.32
N LYS A 201 -7.87 96.17 -25.04
CA LYS A 201 -8.39 97.26 -24.17
C LYS A 201 -7.36 98.37 -23.96
N VAL A 202 -6.08 98.03 -23.78
CA VAL A 202 -5.00 99.02 -23.64
C VAL A 202 -4.75 99.77 -24.96
N ASP A 203 -4.87 99.09 -26.11
CA ASP A 203 -4.77 99.70 -27.45
C ASP A 203 -5.95 100.67 -27.72
N ALA A 204 -7.18 100.26 -27.40
CA ALA A 204 -8.36 101.13 -27.53
C ALA A 204 -8.26 102.37 -26.61
N TRP A 205 -7.75 102.20 -25.38
CA TRP A 205 -7.47 103.31 -24.47
C TRP A 205 -6.36 104.22 -25.03
N GLU A 206 -5.28 103.67 -25.59
CA GLU A 206 -4.22 104.45 -26.26
C GLU A 206 -4.78 105.33 -27.39
N GLN A 207 -5.63 104.76 -28.25
CA GLN A 207 -6.28 105.50 -29.34
C GLN A 207 -7.20 106.61 -28.79
N GLN A 208 -8.00 106.32 -27.77
CA GLN A 208 -8.87 107.31 -27.13
C GLN A 208 -8.08 108.49 -26.55
N GLN A 209 -6.96 108.23 -25.85
CA GLN A 209 -6.11 109.29 -25.30
C GLN A 209 -5.42 110.12 -26.40
N LYS A 210 -4.97 109.49 -27.49
CA LYS A 210 -4.42 110.21 -28.66
C LYS A 210 -5.45 111.16 -29.27
N LEU A 211 -6.70 110.71 -29.46
CA LEU A 211 -7.78 111.55 -29.99
C LEU A 211 -8.09 112.75 -29.09
N LEU A 212 -8.07 112.57 -27.76
CA LEU A 212 -8.20 113.68 -26.80
C LEU A 212 -7.05 114.69 -26.95
N TYR A 213 -5.79 114.24 -27.02
CA TYR A 213 -4.65 115.15 -27.18
C TYR A 213 -4.63 115.86 -28.54
N ILE A 214 -5.14 115.24 -29.61
CA ILE A 214 -5.31 115.89 -30.92
C ILE A 214 -6.37 116.99 -30.83
N ARG A 215 -7.51 116.71 -30.20
CA ARG A 215 -8.57 117.71 -29.96
C ARG A 215 -8.08 118.88 -29.08
N ASP A 216 -7.27 118.59 -28.06
CA ASP A 216 -6.69 119.61 -27.19
C ASP A 216 -5.69 120.51 -27.95
N LEU A 217 -4.87 119.95 -28.84
CA LEU A 217 -4.01 120.75 -29.73
C LEU A 217 -4.84 121.64 -30.66
N GLN A 218 -5.87 121.09 -31.32
CA GLN A 218 -6.74 121.85 -32.22
C GLN A 218 -7.42 123.02 -31.49
N ARG A 219 -7.96 122.75 -30.29
CA ARG A 219 -8.53 123.79 -29.41
C ARG A 219 -7.49 124.84 -29.01
N GLY A 220 -6.28 124.41 -28.67
CA GLY A 220 -5.17 125.31 -28.34
C GLY A 220 -4.80 126.21 -29.51
N LYS A 221 -4.65 125.66 -30.73
CA LYS A 221 -4.33 126.45 -31.94
C LYS A 221 -5.41 127.48 -32.25
N LEU A 222 -6.69 127.12 -32.18
CA LEU A 222 -7.81 128.07 -32.30
C LEU A 222 -7.76 129.21 -31.26
N GLN A 223 -7.26 128.95 -30.05
CA GLN A 223 -7.06 129.99 -29.03
C GLN A 223 -5.85 130.90 -29.32
N LEU A 224 -4.90 130.48 -30.15
CA LEU A 224 -3.75 131.29 -30.60
C LEU A 224 -4.10 132.20 -31.80
N GLU A 225 -5.19 131.93 -32.52
CA GLU A 225 -5.66 132.76 -33.64
C GLU A 225 -6.08 134.18 -33.22
N GLY A 226 -6.46 134.37 -31.95
CA GLY A 226 -6.75 135.68 -31.35
C GLY A 226 -5.52 136.48 -30.89
N ILE A 227 -4.29 135.99 -31.13
CA ILE A 227 -3.04 136.57 -30.60
C ILE A 227 -2.21 137.21 -31.72
N PRO A 228 -1.59 138.40 -31.50
CA PRO A 228 -0.69 139.04 -32.46
C PRO A 228 0.41 138.11 -32.97
N GLU A 229 0.68 138.16 -34.29
CA GLU A 229 1.50 137.16 -34.99
C GLU A 229 2.94 137.07 -34.46
N SER A 230 3.51 138.19 -34.00
CA SER A 230 4.83 138.25 -33.36
C SER A 230 4.97 137.36 -32.12
N SER A 231 3.88 137.15 -31.37
CA SER A 231 3.83 136.26 -30.21
C SER A 231 3.30 134.86 -30.54
N ARG A 232 2.64 134.68 -31.70
CA ARG A 232 1.90 133.47 -32.04
C ARG A 232 2.82 132.27 -32.25
N LYS A 233 3.83 132.41 -33.12
CA LYS A 233 4.75 131.32 -33.53
C LYS A 233 5.49 130.67 -32.35
N SER A 234 5.88 131.47 -31.35
CA SER A 234 6.52 130.97 -30.12
C SER A 234 5.57 130.12 -29.27
N ARG A 235 4.31 130.56 -29.13
CA ARG A 235 3.26 129.82 -28.40
C ARG A 235 2.80 128.57 -29.14
N GLU A 236 2.76 128.59 -30.47
CA GLU A 236 2.47 127.41 -31.30
C GLU A 236 3.53 126.32 -31.10
N GLN A 237 4.82 126.67 -31.22
CA GLN A 237 5.92 125.73 -30.97
C GLN A 237 5.92 125.17 -29.54
N GLN A 238 5.54 125.98 -28.54
CA GLN A 238 5.42 125.50 -27.16
C GLN A 238 4.24 124.53 -26.99
N LEU A 239 3.07 124.84 -27.58
CA LEU A 239 1.88 123.99 -27.57
C LEU A 239 2.14 122.62 -28.23
N GLU A 240 2.89 122.61 -29.33
CA GLU A 240 3.28 121.38 -30.04
C GLU A 240 4.26 120.54 -29.20
N ARG A 241 5.32 121.13 -28.64
CA ARG A 241 6.24 120.45 -27.71
C ARG A 241 5.52 119.89 -26.47
N ASP A 242 4.54 120.61 -25.94
CA ASP A 242 3.73 120.12 -24.81
C ASP A 242 2.85 118.93 -25.22
N GLN A 243 2.39 118.87 -26.47
CA GLN A 243 1.67 117.71 -27.01
C GLN A 243 2.59 116.52 -27.27
N GLU A 244 3.79 116.73 -27.84
CA GLU A 244 4.82 115.69 -28.00
C GLU A 244 5.18 115.07 -26.64
N ASN A 245 5.40 115.89 -25.62
CA ASN A 245 5.65 115.46 -24.25
C ASN A 245 4.47 114.66 -23.65
N LYS A 246 3.22 115.02 -23.93
CA LYS A 246 2.03 114.24 -23.54
C LYS A 246 1.96 112.89 -24.25
N LEU A 247 2.23 112.86 -25.56
CA LEU A 247 2.24 111.63 -26.37
C LEU A 247 3.37 110.67 -25.95
N LEU A 248 4.55 111.19 -25.60
CA LEU A 248 5.67 110.39 -25.09
C LEU A 248 5.33 109.78 -23.72
N LYS A 249 4.77 110.57 -22.80
CA LYS A 249 4.27 110.07 -21.49
C LYS A 249 3.15 109.04 -21.65
N LEU A 250 2.25 109.20 -22.61
CA LEU A 250 1.23 108.21 -22.94
C LEU A 250 1.85 106.90 -23.45
N ARG A 251 2.84 106.97 -24.35
CA ARG A 251 3.57 105.78 -24.86
C ARG A 251 4.20 104.98 -23.72
N GLU A 252 4.82 105.66 -22.74
CA GLU A 252 5.32 105.00 -21.54
C GLU A 252 4.21 104.33 -20.72
N GLN A 253 3.08 105.02 -20.48
CA GLN A 253 1.96 104.47 -19.71
C GLN A 253 1.35 103.24 -20.41
N VAL A 254 1.23 103.26 -21.73
CA VAL A 254 0.81 102.12 -22.55
C VAL A 254 1.79 100.96 -22.42
N GLN A 255 3.10 101.22 -22.53
CA GLN A 255 4.13 100.19 -22.36
C GLN A 255 4.11 99.59 -20.95
N LYS A 256 3.94 100.42 -19.91
CA LYS A 256 3.77 99.98 -18.52
C LYS A 256 2.52 99.10 -18.36
N LYS A 257 1.37 99.49 -18.91
CA LYS A 257 0.12 98.69 -18.91
C LYS A 257 0.28 97.35 -19.64
N LYS A 258 0.85 97.34 -20.86
CA LYS A 258 1.12 96.11 -21.63
C LYS A 258 2.09 95.18 -20.89
N SER A 259 3.09 95.73 -20.20
CA SER A 259 4.03 94.96 -19.37
C SER A 259 3.37 94.31 -18.14
N ILE A 260 2.38 94.98 -17.51
CA ILE A 260 1.61 94.38 -16.41
C ILE A 260 0.83 93.15 -16.91
N VAL A 261 0.09 93.29 -18.01
CA VAL A 261 -0.67 92.19 -18.63
C VAL A 261 0.25 91.02 -19.03
N GLU A 262 1.45 91.32 -19.54
CA GLU A 262 2.47 90.32 -19.87
C GLU A 262 2.96 89.56 -18.62
N VAL A 263 3.24 90.26 -17.52
CA VAL A 263 3.66 89.65 -16.24
C VAL A 263 2.55 88.80 -15.62
N GLU A 264 1.30 89.24 -15.70
CA GLU A 264 0.15 88.48 -15.20
C GLU A 264 -0.12 87.22 -16.05
N PHE A 265 0.00 87.31 -17.37
CA PHE A 265 -0.07 86.14 -18.24
C PHE A 265 1.04 85.13 -17.91
N ARG A 266 2.30 85.56 -17.78
CA ARG A 266 3.42 84.65 -17.42
C ARG A 266 3.24 83.99 -16.04
N LYS A 267 2.64 84.70 -15.07
CA LYS A 267 2.25 84.11 -13.78
C LYS A 267 1.18 83.02 -13.94
N LYS A 268 0.12 83.30 -14.71
CA LYS A 268 -0.94 82.31 -15.03
C LYS A 268 -0.38 81.10 -15.78
N GLU A 269 0.46 81.30 -16.78
CA GLU A 269 1.14 80.25 -17.54
C GLU A 269 2.00 79.35 -16.62
N ALA A 270 2.86 79.94 -15.78
CA ALA A 270 3.67 79.18 -14.83
C ALA A 270 2.82 78.44 -13.79
N GLN A 271 1.70 79.02 -13.35
CA GLN A 271 0.75 78.35 -12.46
C GLN A 271 0.12 77.12 -13.15
N ILE A 272 -0.39 77.26 -14.37
CA ILE A 272 -0.97 76.15 -15.16
C ILE A 272 0.07 75.04 -15.38
N GLN A 273 1.29 75.40 -15.80
CA GLN A 273 2.37 74.43 -16.00
C GLN A 273 2.73 73.69 -14.70
N THR A 274 2.75 74.37 -13.55
CA THR A 274 3.09 73.73 -12.26
C THR A 274 1.95 72.88 -11.69
N THR A 275 0.68 73.24 -11.90
CA THR A 275 -0.46 72.37 -11.53
C THR A 275 -0.50 71.11 -12.39
N THR A 276 -0.40 71.23 -13.71
CA THR A 276 -0.35 70.04 -14.59
C THR A 276 0.86 69.16 -14.28
N LYS A 277 2.05 69.73 -14.03
CA LYS A 277 3.23 68.93 -13.62
C LYS A 277 2.99 68.13 -12.33
N ARG A 278 2.25 68.68 -11.36
CA ARG A 278 1.84 67.98 -10.13
C ARG A 278 0.83 66.86 -10.43
N GLU A 279 -0.16 67.11 -11.28
CA GLU A 279 -1.15 66.10 -11.69
C GLU A 279 -0.52 64.92 -12.44
N LEU A 280 0.40 65.21 -13.39
CA LEU A 280 1.17 64.20 -14.11
C LEU A 280 2.04 63.37 -13.16
N GLY A 281 2.72 64.02 -12.21
CA GLY A 281 3.51 63.37 -11.16
C GLY A 281 2.67 62.46 -10.28
N ALA A 282 1.57 62.97 -9.73
CA ALA A 282 0.63 62.22 -8.91
C ALA A 282 -0.01 61.04 -9.68
N SER A 283 -0.28 61.18 -10.98
CA SER A 283 -0.79 60.08 -11.81
C SER A 283 0.23 58.92 -11.90
N LEU A 284 1.51 59.25 -12.13
CA LEU A 284 2.61 58.26 -12.18
C LEU A 284 2.92 57.65 -10.81
N GLU A 285 2.80 58.41 -9.73
CA GLU A 285 2.98 57.93 -8.36
C GLU A 285 1.87 56.95 -7.96
N ASN A 286 0.60 57.29 -8.24
CA ASN A 286 -0.52 56.38 -8.06
C ASN A 286 -0.36 55.10 -8.91
N GLU A 287 0.07 55.21 -10.16
CA GLU A 287 0.36 54.05 -11.02
C GLU A 287 1.39 53.10 -10.38
N ARG A 288 2.51 53.67 -9.89
CA ARG A 288 3.59 52.92 -9.21
C ARG A 288 3.11 52.31 -7.90
N ALA A 289 2.30 53.02 -7.13
CA ALA A 289 1.72 52.53 -5.88
C ALA A 289 0.79 51.33 -6.14
N THR A 290 -0.16 51.43 -7.09
CA THR A 290 -1.07 50.33 -7.43
C THR A 290 -0.32 49.13 -8.02
N LYS A 291 0.67 49.33 -8.90
CA LYS A 291 1.51 48.23 -9.42
C LYS A 291 2.29 47.53 -8.29
N LYS A 292 2.87 48.28 -7.34
CA LYS A 292 3.57 47.74 -6.16
C LYS A 292 2.64 47.01 -5.18
N GLU A 293 1.40 47.48 -5.02
CA GLU A 293 0.40 46.82 -4.17
C GLU A 293 -0.10 45.52 -4.82
N ALA A 294 -0.35 45.51 -6.13
CA ALA A 294 -0.72 44.31 -6.89
C ALA A 294 0.37 43.23 -6.80
N GLN A 295 1.65 43.62 -6.96
CA GLN A 295 2.78 42.70 -6.77
C GLN A 295 2.83 42.14 -5.34
N LYS A 296 2.73 42.98 -4.31
CA LYS A 296 2.69 42.52 -2.91
C LYS A 296 1.54 41.55 -2.63
N LYS A 297 0.35 41.82 -3.18
CA LYS A 297 -0.82 40.93 -3.05
C LYS A 297 -0.56 39.58 -3.72
N LYS A 298 -0.01 39.57 -4.94
CA LYS A 298 0.43 38.33 -5.62
C LYS A 298 1.43 37.53 -4.77
N GLU A 299 2.48 38.19 -4.28
CA GLU A 299 3.54 37.57 -3.47
C GLU A 299 2.97 36.96 -2.18
N SER A 300 2.08 37.68 -1.49
CA SER A 300 1.37 37.20 -0.30
C SER A 300 0.48 35.98 -0.60
N THR A 301 -0.35 36.03 -1.63
CA THR A 301 -1.23 34.90 -2.01
C THR A 301 -0.45 33.65 -2.40
N ILE A 302 0.69 33.81 -3.10
CA ILE A 302 1.58 32.69 -3.44
C ILE A 302 2.29 32.14 -2.19
N ALA A 303 2.76 33.00 -1.28
CA ALA A 303 3.37 32.56 -0.03
C ALA A 303 2.38 31.75 0.83
N THR A 304 1.16 32.25 1.02
CA THR A 304 0.09 31.56 1.76
C THR A 304 -0.26 30.22 1.12
N SER A 305 -0.43 30.13 -0.20
CA SER A 305 -0.78 28.87 -0.86
C SER A 305 0.34 27.82 -0.82
N VAL A 306 1.61 28.26 -0.78
CA VAL A 306 2.76 27.39 -0.52
C VAL A 306 2.82 26.91 0.94
N VAL A 307 2.44 27.75 1.92
CA VAL A 307 2.33 27.33 3.33
C VAL A 307 1.21 26.31 3.52
N GLU A 308 0.02 26.55 2.95
CA GLU A 308 -1.08 25.59 2.94
C GLU A 308 -0.68 24.25 2.30
N MET A 309 0.07 24.29 1.19
CA MET A 309 0.56 23.07 0.52
C MET A 309 1.48 22.26 1.43
N HIS A 310 2.41 22.91 2.13
CA HIS A 310 3.31 22.25 3.08
C HIS A 310 2.56 21.69 4.29
N GLN A 311 1.55 22.39 4.81
CA GLN A 311 0.70 21.89 5.90
C GLN A 311 -0.07 20.65 5.46
N ALA A 312 -0.74 20.68 4.30
CA ALA A 312 -1.44 19.52 3.75
C ALA A 312 -0.52 18.34 3.43
N HIS A 313 0.74 18.59 3.03
CA HIS A 313 1.76 17.55 2.89
C HIS A 313 2.12 16.89 4.22
N GLN A 314 2.33 17.69 5.28
CA GLN A 314 2.61 17.18 6.63
C GLN A 314 1.41 16.37 7.16
N GLU A 315 0.19 16.90 7.04
CA GLU A 315 -1.05 16.21 7.41
C GLU A 315 -1.18 14.86 6.70
N ALA A 316 -0.97 14.83 5.38
CA ALA A 316 -0.99 13.60 4.58
C ALA A 316 0.02 12.56 5.06
N ASP A 317 1.25 12.98 5.44
CA ASP A 317 2.24 12.05 6.00
C ASP A 317 1.90 11.59 7.42
N THR A 318 1.26 12.42 8.26
CA THR A 318 0.72 11.94 9.55
C THR A 318 -0.44 10.95 9.35
N LEU A 319 -1.30 11.18 8.35
CA LEU A 319 -2.42 10.29 8.01
C LEU A 319 -1.90 8.95 7.49
N LYS A 320 -0.89 8.96 6.59
CA LYS A 320 -0.21 7.75 6.11
C LYS A 320 0.35 6.92 7.27
N ARG A 321 1.00 7.57 8.24
CA ARG A 321 1.52 6.90 9.45
C ARG A 321 0.41 6.31 10.33
N LYS A 322 -0.65 7.08 10.61
CA LYS A 322 -1.81 6.61 11.41
C LYS A 322 -2.48 5.40 10.76
N LEU A 323 -2.85 5.49 9.48
CA LEU A 323 -3.51 4.42 8.75
C LEU A 323 -2.60 3.19 8.55
N SER A 324 -1.29 3.37 8.36
CA SER A 324 -0.31 2.26 8.30
C SER A 324 -0.18 1.52 9.64
N ASN A 325 -0.25 2.24 10.77
CA ASN A 325 -0.27 1.63 12.10
C ASN A 325 -1.59 0.89 12.36
N GLU A 326 -2.74 1.50 12.01
CA GLU A 326 -4.04 0.84 12.05
C GLU A 326 -4.08 -0.43 11.18
N ALA A 327 -3.47 -0.42 9.99
CA ALA A 327 -3.37 -1.58 9.12
C ALA A 327 -2.68 -2.76 9.81
N VAL A 328 -1.59 -2.51 10.54
CA VAL A 328 -0.89 -3.54 11.33
C VAL A 328 -1.77 -4.05 12.48
N ILE A 329 -2.47 -3.17 13.20
CA ILE A 329 -3.37 -3.55 14.30
C ILE A 329 -4.55 -4.40 13.80
N LYS A 330 -5.21 -3.96 12.71
CA LYS A 330 -6.31 -4.69 12.06
C LYS A 330 -5.84 -6.05 11.56
N GLY A 331 -4.70 -6.10 10.87
CA GLY A 331 -4.08 -7.34 10.41
C GLY A 331 -3.68 -8.30 11.53
N ALA A 332 -3.30 -7.80 12.71
CA ALA A 332 -3.02 -8.65 13.88
C ALA A 332 -4.28 -9.29 14.50
N ASN A 333 -5.48 -8.80 14.16
CA ASN A 333 -6.75 -9.34 14.64
C ASN A 333 -7.47 -10.24 13.63
N VAL A 334 -7.16 -10.13 12.32
CA VAL A 334 -7.64 -11.05 11.29
C VAL A 334 -7.43 -12.51 11.72
N GLY A 335 -8.50 -13.30 11.70
CA GLY A 335 -8.52 -14.70 12.15
C GLY A 335 -9.02 -14.90 13.59
N LYS A 336 -8.70 -14.02 14.56
CA LYS A 336 -9.10 -14.19 15.98
C LYS A 336 -10.63 -14.20 16.15
N GLU A 337 -11.34 -13.50 15.28
CA GLU A 337 -12.81 -13.44 15.22
C GLU A 337 -13.49 -14.77 14.83
N LYS A 338 -12.72 -15.78 14.38
CA LYS A 338 -13.23 -17.12 14.06
C LYS A 338 -13.14 -18.09 15.24
N ASP A 339 -12.29 -17.82 16.22
CA ASP A 339 -12.10 -18.70 17.38
C ASP A 339 -13.10 -18.38 18.50
N THR A 340 -13.50 -17.11 18.64
CA THR A 340 -14.54 -16.68 19.61
C THR A 340 -15.97 -17.13 19.28
N LYS A 341 -16.18 -17.85 18.16
CA LYS A 341 -17.45 -18.50 17.79
C LYS A 341 -17.40 -20.03 17.92
N LYS A 342 -16.47 -20.55 18.74
CA LYS A 342 -16.31 -21.97 19.06
C LYS A 342 -16.17 -22.23 20.57
N LEU A 343 -16.92 -21.46 21.35
CA LEU A 343 -17.20 -21.69 22.77
C LEU A 343 -18.70 -21.97 22.91
#